data_AF-A0A7Y2N0B9-F1
#
_entry.id   AF-A0A7Y2N0B9-F1
#
_cell.length_a   1.000
_cell.length_b   1.000
_cell.length_c   1.000
_cell.angle_alpha   90.00
_cell.angle_beta   90.00
_cell.angle_gamma   90.00
#
_symmetry.space_group_name_H-M   'P 1'
#
loop_
_entity.id
_entity.type
_entity.pdbx_description
1 polymer ?
#
loop_
_entity_poly.entity_id
_entity_poly.type
_entity_poly.pdbx_seq_one_letter_code
_entity_poly.pdbx_strand_id
1 'polypeptide(L)'
;MSTATAHRTIEEYLGNEASELLQYQAKVDAGHLHVPGPDFVDRVWAGSDRSPQVLRSMQTIFDHGRLGGTGYVSILPVDQGIEHSAGASFAKNPIYFDGENIVKLAIEGGCNAVATTFGVLGTVSRKYAHRIPFIVKINHNELLTYPNEFDQIMFGTVQEAWNLGAAAVGATIYFGSDNA
;
A
#
# COMPACT_ATOMS: atom_id res chain seq x y z
N MET A 1 -4.13 12.40 35.29
CA MET A 1 -2.94 11.53 35.33
C MET A 1 -3.21 10.37 34.40
N SER A 2 -2.52 10.32 33.25
CA SER A 2 -2.65 9.21 32.31
C SER A 2 -1.95 8.00 32.90
N THR A 3 -2.70 6.95 33.21
CA THR A 3 -2.12 5.66 33.58
C THR A 3 -1.38 5.12 32.37
N ALA A 4 -0.06 5.06 32.44
CA ALA A 4 0.75 4.35 31.45
C ALA A 4 0.35 2.87 31.51
N THR A 5 -0.40 2.41 30.50
CA THR A 5 -0.71 1.00 30.32
C THR A 5 0.63 0.29 30.12
N ALA A 6 0.98 -0.64 31.02
CA ALA A 6 2.17 -1.46 30.84
C ALA A 6 2.06 -2.17 29.48
N HIS A 7 2.99 -1.87 28.57
CA HIS A 7 3.06 -2.55 27.29
C HIS A 7 3.43 -4.00 27.55
N ARG A 8 2.54 -4.92 27.16
CA ARG A 8 2.83 -6.35 27.19
C ARG A 8 3.98 -6.68 26.25
N THR A 9 4.80 -7.67 26.59
CA THR A 9 5.84 -8.13 25.67
C THR A 9 5.21 -8.89 24.49
N ILE A 10 5.94 -9.05 23.39
CA ILE A 10 5.42 -9.79 22.22
C ILE A 10 5.09 -11.24 22.62
N GLU A 11 5.90 -11.84 23.47
CA GLU A 11 5.69 -13.18 24.02
C GLU A 11 4.37 -13.28 24.81
N GLU A 12 4.01 -12.24 25.58
CA GLU A 12 2.74 -12.21 26.32
C GLU A 12 1.52 -12.11 25.41
N TYR A 13 1.65 -11.48 24.23
CA TYR A 13 0.59 -11.45 23.23
C TYR A 13 0.44 -12.78 22.50
N LEU A 14 1.55 -13.44 22.21
CA LEU A 14 1.58 -14.71 21.46
C LEU A 14 1.31 -15.94 22.35
N GLY A 15 1.50 -15.81 23.66
CA GLY A 15 1.21 -16.87 24.63
C GLY A 15 1.94 -18.18 24.29
N ASN A 16 1.19 -19.26 24.15
CA ASN A 16 1.75 -20.59 23.92
C ASN A 16 2.43 -20.74 22.55
N GLU A 17 2.11 -19.89 21.57
CA GLU A 17 2.69 -19.92 20.22
C GLU A 17 4.01 -19.13 20.14
N ALA A 18 4.38 -18.39 21.20
CA ALA A 18 5.53 -17.49 21.19
C ALA A 18 6.84 -18.21 20.80
N SER A 19 7.08 -19.39 21.38
CA SER A 19 8.30 -20.15 21.10
C SER A 19 8.37 -20.59 19.63
N GLU A 20 7.25 -21.03 19.06
CA GLU A 20 7.21 -21.51 17.68
C GLU A 20 7.37 -20.36 16.69
N LEU A 21 6.65 -19.26 16.87
CA LEU A 21 6.64 -18.13 15.94
C LEU A 21 7.93 -17.30 15.99
N LEU A 22 8.48 -17.05 17.18
CA LEU A 22 9.63 -16.16 17.34
C LEU A 22 10.98 -16.86 17.10
N GLN A 23 11.02 -18.18 17.28
CA GLN A 23 12.24 -18.98 17.05
C GLN A 23 12.23 -19.70 15.71
N TYR A 24 11.17 -19.55 14.91
CA TYR A 24 11.11 -20.14 13.58
C TYR A 24 12.28 -19.68 12.72
N GLN A 25 12.99 -20.65 12.16
CA GLN A 25 14.01 -20.40 11.14
C GLN A 25 13.48 -20.90 9.80
N ALA A 26 13.52 -20.03 8.79
CA ALA A 26 13.13 -20.40 7.44
C ALA A 26 14.02 -21.52 6.92
N LYS A 27 13.42 -22.49 6.20
CA LYS A 27 14.17 -23.59 5.58
C LYS A 27 15.05 -23.12 4.41
N VAL A 28 14.71 -21.98 3.81
CA VAL A 28 15.45 -21.38 2.70
C VAL A 28 16.37 -20.31 3.26
N ASP A 29 17.66 -20.42 2.94
CA ASP A 29 18.66 -19.45 3.36
C ASP A 29 18.41 -18.07 2.76
N ALA A 30 18.51 -17.04 3.59
CA ALA A 30 18.28 -15.66 3.18
C ALA A 30 19.34 -15.13 2.19
N GLY A 31 20.54 -15.73 2.17
CA GLY A 31 21.61 -15.40 1.22
C GLY A 31 21.29 -15.76 -0.23
N HIS A 32 20.26 -16.58 -0.48
CA HIS A 32 19.74 -16.84 -1.83
C HIS A 32 18.73 -15.77 -2.30
N LEU A 33 18.38 -14.80 -1.46
CA LEU A 33 17.37 -13.80 -1.75
C LEU A 33 17.97 -12.40 -1.81
N HIS A 34 17.38 -11.54 -2.64
CA HIS A 34 17.58 -10.10 -2.55
C HIS A 34 16.78 -9.56 -1.37
N VAL A 35 17.34 -9.66 -0.15
CA VAL A 35 16.66 -9.19 1.05
C VAL A 35 16.57 -7.65 1.09
N PRO A 36 15.48 -7.09 1.62
CA PRO A 36 15.37 -5.65 1.84
C PRO A 36 16.45 -5.12 2.77
N GLY A 37 16.92 -3.91 2.51
CA GLY A 37 17.88 -3.20 3.35
C GLY A 37 17.93 -1.71 3.01
N PRO A 38 18.67 -0.89 3.79
CA PRO A 38 18.81 0.54 3.53
C PRO A 38 19.35 0.88 2.13
N ASP A 39 20.11 -0.05 1.54
CA ASP A 39 20.73 0.05 0.24
C ASP A 39 19.91 -0.60 -0.90
N PHE A 40 18.66 -1.02 -0.65
CA PHE A 40 17.94 -1.92 -1.55
C PHE A 40 17.75 -1.35 -2.96
N VAL A 41 17.47 -0.06 -3.10
CA VAL A 41 17.33 0.58 -4.41
C VAL A 41 18.66 0.56 -5.17
N ASP A 42 19.76 0.93 -4.52
CA ASP A 42 21.09 0.95 -5.15
C ASP A 42 21.62 -0.45 -5.45
N ARG A 43 21.48 -1.38 -4.50
CA ARG A 43 22.02 -2.74 -4.59
C ARG A 43 21.22 -3.63 -5.55
N VAL A 44 19.91 -3.46 -5.63
CA VAL A 44 19.02 -4.38 -6.37
C VAL A 44 18.43 -3.72 -7.62
N TRP A 45 17.99 -2.48 -7.54
CA TRP A 45 17.21 -1.85 -8.63
C TRP A 45 18.04 -0.97 -9.56
N ALA A 46 19.13 -0.38 -9.11
CA ALA A 46 19.92 0.56 -9.92
C ALA A 46 20.54 -0.09 -11.18
N GLY A 47 20.77 -1.41 -11.16
CA GLY A 47 21.27 -2.17 -12.31
C GLY A 47 20.19 -2.67 -13.28
N SER A 48 18.92 -2.35 -13.04
CA SER A 48 17.78 -2.79 -13.86
C SER A 48 17.49 -1.84 -15.04
N ASP A 49 16.42 -2.13 -15.79
CA ASP A 49 15.90 -1.28 -16.86
C ASP A 49 14.98 -0.14 -16.36
N ARG A 50 14.82 0.01 -15.03
CA ARG A 50 14.00 1.08 -14.45
C ARG A 50 14.63 2.44 -14.75
N SER A 51 13.80 3.37 -15.22
CA SER A 51 14.26 4.73 -15.51
C SER A 51 14.68 5.44 -14.21
N PRO A 52 15.55 6.48 -14.30
CA PRO A 52 15.89 7.29 -13.14
C PRO A 52 14.68 7.89 -12.42
N GLN A 53 13.58 8.16 -13.14
CA GLN A 53 12.31 8.61 -12.57
C GLN A 53 11.70 7.54 -11.67
N VAL A 54 11.67 6.28 -12.14
CA VAL A 54 11.18 5.15 -11.34
C VAL A 54 12.05 4.93 -10.12
N LEU A 55 13.38 4.95 -10.26
CA LEU A 55 14.30 4.80 -9.12
C LEU A 55 14.08 5.90 -8.06
N ARG A 56 13.84 7.15 -8.48
CA ARG A 56 13.47 8.24 -7.55
C ARG A 56 12.14 7.99 -6.85
N SER A 57 11.10 7.54 -7.56
CA SER A 57 9.82 7.19 -6.94
C SER A 57 9.98 6.04 -5.94
N MET A 58 10.76 5.01 -6.30
CA MET A 58 11.05 3.89 -5.41
C MET A 58 11.77 4.36 -4.15
N GLN A 59 12.85 5.14 -4.29
CA GLN A 59 13.59 5.69 -3.15
C GLN A 59 12.66 6.52 -2.24
N THR A 60 11.81 7.37 -2.84
CA THR A 60 10.84 8.18 -2.11
C THR A 60 9.88 7.31 -1.28
N ILE A 61 9.44 6.16 -1.80
CA ILE A 61 8.60 5.22 -1.05
C ILE A 61 9.41 4.50 0.06
N PHE A 62 10.59 3.97 -0.26
CA PHE A 62 11.41 3.22 0.70
C PHE A 62 11.92 4.09 1.86
N ASP A 63 12.08 5.40 1.67
CA ASP A 63 12.57 6.33 2.68
C ASP A 63 11.48 7.01 3.50
N HIS A 64 10.21 6.91 3.08
CA HIS A 64 9.11 7.56 3.78
C HIS A 64 8.56 6.72 4.94
N GLY A 65 7.97 7.39 5.93
CA GLY A 65 7.27 6.73 7.03
C GLY A 65 8.17 6.08 8.08
N ARG A 66 7.57 5.28 8.96
CA ARG A 66 8.23 4.65 10.12
C ARG A 66 9.29 3.62 9.71
N LEU A 67 9.10 2.96 8.56
CA LEU A 67 10.05 1.99 8.01
C LEU A 67 11.04 2.64 7.04
N GLY A 68 11.06 3.97 6.93
CA GLY A 68 11.95 4.72 6.07
C GLY A 68 13.42 4.30 6.24
N GLY A 69 14.10 3.98 5.14
CA GLY A 69 15.51 3.61 5.12
C GLY A 69 15.81 2.22 5.69
N THR A 70 14.80 1.42 6.03
CA THR A 70 15.01 0.02 6.47
C THR A 70 15.07 -0.96 5.30
N GLY A 71 14.60 -0.52 4.11
CA GLY A 71 14.33 -1.36 2.95
C GLY A 71 12.94 -2.02 2.99
N TYR A 72 12.26 -2.06 4.13
CA TYR A 72 10.88 -2.56 4.22
C TYR A 72 9.88 -1.45 3.95
N VAL A 73 8.70 -1.82 3.43
CA VAL A 73 7.62 -0.89 3.13
C VAL A 73 6.32 -1.30 3.82
N SER A 74 5.65 -0.31 4.40
CA SER A 74 4.29 -0.40 4.92
C SER A 74 3.38 0.49 4.08
N ILE A 75 2.45 -0.11 3.36
CA ILE A 75 1.49 0.61 2.51
C ILE A 75 0.11 0.44 3.15
N LEU A 76 -0.66 1.52 3.28
CA LEU A 76 -2.08 1.43 3.66
C LEU A 76 -2.92 1.29 2.37
N PRO A 77 -3.50 0.12 2.06
CA PRO A 77 -4.26 -0.08 0.84
C PRO A 77 -5.76 0.09 1.11
N VAL A 78 -6.34 1.21 0.63
CA VAL A 78 -7.77 1.48 0.73
C VAL A 78 -8.31 1.91 -0.63
N ASP A 79 -8.68 0.90 -1.41
CA ASP A 79 -9.39 0.98 -2.69
C ASP A 79 -10.75 0.26 -2.65
N GLN A 80 -11.01 -0.56 -1.63
CA GLN A 80 -12.27 -1.27 -1.33
C GLN A 80 -13.59 -0.50 -1.53
N GLY A 81 -13.57 0.84 -1.46
CA GLY A 81 -14.74 1.66 -1.76
C GLY A 81 -15.26 1.46 -3.19
N ILE A 82 -14.39 1.13 -4.15
CA ILE A 82 -14.77 0.78 -5.52
C ILE A 82 -14.98 -0.74 -5.69
N GLU A 83 -14.18 -1.58 -5.02
CA GLU A 83 -14.24 -3.06 -5.16
C GLU A 83 -15.42 -3.71 -4.41
N HIS A 84 -15.96 -3.04 -3.38
CA HIS A 84 -17.04 -3.59 -2.54
C HIS A 84 -18.18 -2.60 -2.28
N SER A 85 -18.16 -1.44 -2.92
CA SER A 85 -18.96 -0.25 -2.58
C SER A 85 -18.54 0.44 -1.28
N ALA A 86 -18.76 1.77 -1.24
CA ALA A 86 -18.54 2.59 -0.06
C ALA A 86 -19.44 2.18 1.12
N GLY A 87 -20.66 1.74 0.84
CA GLY A 87 -21.62 1.29 1.86
C GLY A 87 -21.11 0.07 2.63
N ALA A 88 -20.67 -0.98 1.92
CA ALA A 88 -20.14 -2.16 2.59
C ALA A 88 -18.82 -1.87 3.32
N SER A 89 -17.99 -1.00 2.75
CA SER A 89 -16.64 -0.72 3.24
C SER A 89 -16.59 0.23 4.44
N PHE A 90 -17.40 1.29 4.44
CA PHE A 90 -17.24 2.42 5.35
C PHE A 90 -18.43 2.64 6.29
N ALA A 91 -19.56 1.94 6.12
CA ALA A 91 -20.72 2.11 7.01
C ALA A 91 -20.41 1.82 8.49
N LYS A 92 -19.48 0.90 8.79
CA LYS A 92 -19.07 0.60 10.19
C LYS A 92 -18.35 1.78 10.85
N ASN A 93 -17.64 2.60 10.08
CA ASN A 93 -16.98 3.79 10.57
C ASN A 93 -17.14 4.94 9.56
N PRO A 94 -18.24 5.71 9.67
CA PRO A 94 -18.66 6.66 8.63
C PRO A 94 -17.67 7.79 8.31
N ILE A 95 -16.67 8.05 9.16
CA ILE A 95 -15.67 9.08 8.86
C ILE A 95 -14.90 8.76 7.57
N TYR A 96 -14.79 7.47 7.20
CA TYR A 96 -14.05 7.04 6.02
C TYR A 96 -14.84 7.15 4.70
N PHE A 97 -16.09 7.65 4.73
CA PHE A 97 -16.73 8.14 3.51
C PHE A 97 -16.00 9.38 2.95
N ASP A 98 -15.33 10.16 3.80
CA ASP A 98 -14.38 11.19 3.37
C ASP A 98 -13.00 10.57 3.15
N GLY A 99 -12.57 10.54 1.88
CA GLY A 99 -11.29 10.00 1.45
C GLY A 99 -10.07 10.68 2.09
N GLU A 100 -10.19 11.91 2.59
CA GLU A 100 -9.09 12.57 3.32
C GLU A 100 -8.71 11.79 4.60
N ASN A 101 -9.67 11.14 5.26
CA ASN A 101 -9.41 10.42 6.50
C ASN A 101 -8.58 9.14 6.26
N ILE A 102 -8.62 8.57 5.05
CA ILE A 102 -7.71 7.47 4.65
C ILE A 102 -6.27 7.97 4.64
N VAL A 103 -6.03 9.15 4.07
CA VAL A 103 -4.68 9.74 3.97
C VAL A 103 -4.16 10.15 5.35
N LYS A 104 -5.02 10.75 6.18
CA LYS A 104 -4.67 11.06 7.58
C LYS A 104 -4.27 9.81 8.35
N LEU A 105 -5.03 8.73 8.22
CA LEU A 105 -4.72 7.45 8.85
C LEU A 105 -3.36 6.91 8.39
N ALA A 106 -3.05 6.97 7.09
CA ALA A 106 -1.76 6.51 6.57
C ALA A 106 -0.58 7.31 7.15
N ILE A 107 -0.72 8.63 7.25
CA ILE A 107 0.30 9.53 7.82
C ILE A 107 0.48 9.26 9.31
N GLU A 108 -0.62 9.20 10.08
CA GLU A 108 -0.59 8.89 11.51
C GLU A 108 -0.02 7.49 11.78
N GLY A 109 -0.40 6.54 10.93
CA GLY A 109 0.12 5.18 10.92
C GLY A 109 1.59 5.09 10.55
N GLY A 110 2.22 6.18 10.08
CA GLY A 110 3.62 6.19 9.66
C GLY A 110 3.87 5.26 8.47
N CYS A 111 2.92 5.12 7.56
CA CYS A 111 3.06 4.30 6.36
C CYS A 111 4.08 4.94 5.40
N ASN A 112 4.78 4.10 4.63
CA ASN A 112 5.65 4.51 3.53
C ASN A 112 4.85 5.09 2.36
N ALA A 113 3.63 4.60 2.14
CA ALA A 113 2.74 5.09 1.09
C ALA A 113 1.28 4.81 1.44
N VAL A 114 0.37 5.46 0.73
CA VAL A 114 -1.06 5.15 0.72
C VAL A 114 -1.48 4.70 -0.67
N ALA A 115 -2.13 3.54 -0.75
CA ALA A 115 -2.73 3.07 -1.99
C ALA A 115 -4.24 3.38 -1.99
N THR A 116 -4.73 4.08 -3.00
CA THR A 116 -6.15 4.48 -3.08
C THR A 116 -6.60 4.72 -4.52
N THR A 117 -7.88 5.01 -4.71
CA THR A 117 -8.49 5.18 -6.04
C THR A 117 -8.18 6.56 -6.64
N PHE A 118 -8.36 6.68 -7.96
CA PHE A 118 -8.28 7.96 -8.68
C PHE A 118 -9.15 9.05 -8.06
N GLY A 119 -10.38 8.74 -7.66
CA GLY A 119 -11.30 9.71 -7.08
C GLY A 119 -10.78 10.30 -5.77
N VAL A 120 -10.26 9.45 -4.88
CA VAL A 120 -9.68 9.90 -3.60
C VAL A 120 -8.42 10.72 -3.85
N LEU A 121 -7.51 10.27 -4.73
CA LEU A 121 -6.34 11.10 -5.06
C LEU A 121 -6.76 12.44 -5.67
N GLY A 122 -7.74 12.46 -6.57
CA GLY A 122 -8.23 13.67 -7.22
C GLY A 122 -8.69 14.74 -6.23
N THR A 123 -9.37 14.34 -5.13
CA THR A 123 -9.88 15.28 -4.13
C THR A 123 -8.81 15.82 -3.19
N VAL A 124 -7.71 15.10 -2.97
CA VAL A 124 -6.72 15.43 -1.91
C VAL A 124 -5.28 15.63 -2.40
N SER A 125 -4.99 15.36 -3.68
CA SER A 125 -3.65 15.37 -4.28
C SER A 125 -2.84 16.63 -3.95
N ARG A 126 -3.38 17.82 -4.24
CA ARG A 126 -2.69 19.10 -4.01
C ARG A 126 -2.30 19.33 -2.54
N LYS A 127 -3.05 18.74 -1.62
CA LYS A 127 -2.84 18.89 -0.17
C LYS A 127 -1.81 17.90 0.36
N TYR A 128 -1.72 16.70 -0.21
CA TYR A 128 -0.95 15.59 0.40
C TYR A 128 0.09 14.91 -0.48
N ALA A 129 0.10 15.09 -1.81
CA ALA A 129 1.04 14.37 -2.69
C ALA A 129 2.52 14.65 -2.37
N HIS A 130 2.81 15.80 -1.76
CA HIS A 130 4.15 16.19 -1.28
C HIS A 130 4.40 15.82 0.20
N ARG A 131 3.46 15.12 0.84
CA ARG A 131 3.49 14.76 2.26
C ARG A 131 3.58 13.25 2.47
N ILE A 132 2.95 12.47 1.60
CA ILE A 132 3.01 11.00 1.60
C ILE A 132 2.95 10.50 0.14
N PRO A 133 3.75 9.48 -0.23
CA PRO A 133 3.67 8.85 -1.54
C PRO A 133 2.29 8.21 -1.80
N PHE A 134 1.70 8.52 -2.95
CA PHE A 134 0.47 7.88 -3.41
C PHE A 134 0.77 6.75 -4.39
N ILE A 135 0.07 5.64 -4.21
CA ILE A 135 -0.03 4.54 -5.18
C ILE A 135 -1.47 4.50 -5.68
N VAL A 136 -1.70 4.78 -6.96
CA VAL A 136 -3.07 4.92 -7.48
C VAL A 136 -3.54 3.62 -8.08
N LYS A 137 -4.64 3.07 -7.57
CA LYS A 137 -5.32 1.93 -8.19
C LYS A 137 -5.98 2.39 -9.50
N ILE A 138 -5.68 1.71 -10.60
CA ILE A 138 -6.10 2.14 -11.95
C ILE A 138 -7.14 1.25 -12.63
N ASN A 139 -7.39 0.06 -12.07
CA ASN A 139 -8.44 -0.86 -12.53
C ASN A 139 -9.28 -1.37 -11.35
N HIS A 140 -10.49 -1.83 -11.60
CA HIS A 140 -11.35 -2.42 -10.56
C HIS A 140 -12.22 -3.53 -11.14
N ASN A 141 -12.84 -4.33 -10.27
CA ASN A 141 -13.79 -5.33 -10.72
C ASN A 141 -15.09 -4.69 -11.22
N GLU A 142 -15.62 -5.14 -12.35
CA GLU A 142 -16.94 -4.71 -12.83
C GLU A 142 -18.04 -5.19 -11.87
N LEU A 143 -18.86 -4.24 -11.38
CA LEU A 143 -19.91 -4.49 -10.37
C LEU A 143 -21.26 -3.89 -10.79
N LEU A 144 -21.33 -3.23 -11.95
CA LEU A 144 -22.54 -2.57 -12.46
C LEU A 144 -23.29 -3.42 -13.50
N THR A 145 -22.79 -4.61 -13.83
CA THR A 145 -23.44 -5.59 -14.73
C THR A 145 -24.11 -6.71 -13.93
N TYR A 146 -25.19 -7.27 -14.48
CA TYR A 146 -25.84 -8.48 -13.95
C TYR A 146 -26.00 -9.53 -15.06
N PRO A 147 -25.49 -10.76 -14.89
CA PRO A 147 -24.72 -11.25 -13.73
C PRO A 147 -23.37 -10.53 -13.59
N ASN A 148 -22.81 -10.51 -12.38
CA ASN A 148 -21.49 -9.90 -12.16
C ASN A 148 -20.43 -10.62 -13.00
N GLU A 149 -19.59 -9.84 -13.67
CA GLU A 149 -18.40 -10.34 -14.35
C GLU A 149 -17.15 -10.01 -13.52
N PHE A 150 -16.16 -10.89 -13.54
CA PHE A 150 -14.90 -10.70 -12.82
C PHE A 150 -13.82 -10.14 -13.73
N ASP A 151 -14.16 -9.06 -14.44
CA ASP A 151 -13.26 -8.39 -15.36
C ASP A 151 -12.66 -7.12 -14.73
N GLN A 152 -11.36 -6.91 -14.94
CA GLN A 152 -10.62 -5.78 -14.39
C GLN A 152 -10.62 -4.62 -15.37
N ILE A 153 -11.59 -3.72 -15.20
CA ILE A 153 -11.78 -2.59 -16.09
C ILE A 153 -10.93 -1.41 -15.63
N MET A 154 -10.24 -0.79 -16.59
CA MET A 154 -9.49 0.45 -16.37
C MET A 154 -10.45 1.61 -16.09
N PHE A 155 -10.25 2.32 -14.98
CA PHE A 155 -11.05 3.49 -14.62
C PHE A 155 -10.23 4.79 -14.51
N GLY A 156 -8.97 4.75 -14.94
CA GLY A 156 -8.14 5.92 -15.17
C GLY A 156 -6.79 5.56 -15.80
N THR A 157 -6.00 6.56 -16.16
CA THR A 157 -4.75 6.38 -16.90
C THR A 157 -3.50 6.64 -16.07
N VAL A 158 -2.39 5.97 -16.39
CA VAL A 158 -1.09 6.24 -15.75
C VAL A 158 -0.70 7.72 -15.85
N GLN A 159 -1.01 8.37 -16.98
CA GLN A 159 -0.71 9.79 -17.18
C GLN A 159 -1.50 10.70 -16.23
N GLU A 160 -2.78 10.40 -15.97
CA GLU A 160 -3.58 11.16 -15.00
C GLU A 160 -3.07 10.96 -13.58
N ALA A 161 -2.72 9.73 -13.20
CA ALA A 161 -2.16 9.44 -11.88
C ALA A 161 -0.85 10.21 -11.67
N TRP A 162 0.01 10.22 -12.69
CA TRP A 162 1.24 11.00 -12.70
C TRP A 162 0.98 12.50 -12.56
N ASN A 163 0.02 13.05 -13.33
CA ASN A 163 -0.33 14.48 -13.28
C ASN A 163 -0.89 14.90 -11.91
N LEU A 164 -1.51 13.97 -11.17
CA LEU A 164 -1.98 14.17 -9.80
C LEU A 164 -0.88 13.99 -8.73
N GLY A 165 0.35 13.63 -9.14
CA GLY A 165 1.50 13.50 -8.25
C GLY A 165 1.65 12.11 -7.62
N ALA A 166 1.07 11.06 -8.21
CA ALA A 166 1.28 9.70 -7.76
C ALA A 166 2.75 9.27 -7.92
N ALA A 167 3.30 8.59 -6.90
CA ALA A 167 4.64 8.02 -6.96
C ALA A 167 4.65 6.69 -7.73
N ALA A 168 3.54 5.95 -7.68
CA ALA A 168 3.35 4.69 -8.40
C ALA A 168 1.87 4.47 -8.74
N VAL A 169 1.61 3.42 -9.52
CA VAL A 169 0.27 2.91 -9.81
C VAL A 169 0.14 1.46 -9.32
N GLY A 170 -1.06 1.07 -8.94
CA GLY A 170 -1.43 -0.30 -8.59
C GLY A 170 -2.48 -0.83 -9.57
N ALA A 171 -2.39 -2.10 -9.91
CA ALA A 171 -3.37 -2.80 -10.73
C ALA A 171 -3.55 -4.22 -10.21
N THR A 172 -4.78 -4.73 -10.28
CA THR A 172 -5.07 -6.15 -10.01
C THR A 172 -5.04 -6.91 -11.33
N ILE A 173 -4.33 -8.03 -11.36
CA ILE A 173 -4.22 -8.90 -12.54
C ILE A 173 -4.57 -10.32 -12.10
N TYR A 174 -5.55 -10.93 -12.76
CA TYR A 174 -5.95 -12.33 -12.53
C TYR A 174 -5.32 -13.23 -13.59
N PHE A 175 -4.18 -13.85 -13.26
CA PHE A 175 -3.54 -14.79 -14.17
C PHE A 175 -4.43 -16.02 -14.39
N GLY A 176 -4.67 -16.36 -15.66
CA GLY A 176 -5.48 -17.52 -16.04
C GLY A 176 -6.99 -17.28 -16.04
N SER A 177 -7.45 -16.03 -15.97
CA SER A 177 -8.85 -15.72 -16.28
C SER A 177 -9.16 -15.93 -17.77
N ASP A 178 -10.43 -16.15 -18.09
CA ASP A 178 -10.88 -16.37 -19.48
C ASP A 178 -10.75 -15.11 -20.36
N ASN A 179 -10.64 -13.92 -19.73
CA ASN A 179 -10.52 -12.61 -20.37
C ASN A 179 -9.05 -12.14 -20.49
N ALA A 180 -8.14 -13.04 -20.87
CA ALA A 180 -6.71 -12.76 -21.03
C ALA A 180 -6.35 -11.99 -22.31
#